data_AF-A0A1I1DN28-F1
#
_entry.id   AF-A0A1I1DN28-F1
#
_cell.length_a   1.000
_cell.length_b   1.000
_cell.length_c   1.000
_cell.angle_alpha   90.00
_cell.angle_beta   90.00
_cell.angle_gamma   90.00
#
_symmetry.space_group_name_H-M   'P 1'
#
loop_
_entity.id
_entity.type
_entity.pdbx_description
1 polymer ?
#
loop_
_entity_poly.entity_id
_entity_poly.type
_entity_poly.pdbx_seq_one_letter_code
_entity_poly.pdbx_strand_id
1 'polypeptide(L)' 'MKQIRICIDPDVIYEQSVARPCTDWIDDSADARTAFEVLIKAGNERYGENTHWLEERDM' A
#
# COMPACT_ATOMS: atom_id res chain seq x y z
N MET A 1 13.53 3.37 14.66
CA MET A 1 13.75 3.18 13.19
C MET A 1 12.37 3.05 12.55
N LYS A 2 12.11 3.61 11.37
CA LYS A 2 10.72 3.65 10.84
C LYS A 2 10.48 2.56 9.81
N GLN A 3 9.29 1.98 9.81
CA GLN A 3 8.85 0.98 8.84
C GLN A 3 7.53 1.40 8.18
N ILE A 4 7.34 0.95 6.94
CA ILE A 4 6.16 1.24 6.11
C ILE A 4 5.58 -0.02 5.48
N ARG A 5 4.29 0.01 5.16
CA ARG A 5 3.59 -0.98 4.33
C ARG A 5 2.47 -0.33 3.53
N ILE A 6 2.07 -0.95 2.41
CA ILE A 6 0.84 -0.57 1.71
C ILE A 6 -0.29 -1.43 2.26
N CYS A 7 -1.43 -0.79 2.49
CA CYS A 7 -2.69 -1.45 2.76
C CYS A 7 -3.73 -1.09 1.70
N ILE A 8 -4.70 -1.98 1.56
CA ILE A 8 -5.75 -1.94 0.56
C ILE A 8 -7.08 -2.20 1.26
N ASP A 9 -8.12 -1.50 0.82
CA ASP A 9 -9.48 -1.70 1.29
C ASP A 9 -9.90 -3.15 0.97
N PRO A 10 -10.37 -3.93 1.98
CA PRO A 10 -10.76 -5.32 1.79
C PRO A 10 -11.92 -5.51 0.80
N ASP A 11 -12.70 -4.48 0.52
CA ASP A 11 -13.79 -4.51 -0.45
C ASP A 11 -13.30 -4.32 -1.90
N VAL A 12 -12.01 -4.02 -2.11
CA VAL A 12 -11.40 -3.98 -3.45
C VAL A 12 -11.24 -5.38 -3.99
N ILE A 13 -12.04 -5.71 -5.01
CA ILE A 13 -11.99 -7.00 -5.70
C ILE A 13 -10.99 -6.91 -6.86
N TYR A 14 -9.84 -7.58 -6.72
CA TYR A 14 -8.93 -7.78 -7.83
C TYR A 14 -9.38 -8.93 -8.73
N GLU A 15 -9.29 -8.72 -10.05
CA GLU A 15 -9.73 -9.69 -11.06
C GLU A 15 -8.97 -11.03 -11.00
N GLN A 16 -7.79 -11.10 -10.35
CA GLN A 16 -6.87 -12.24 -10.44
C GLN A 16 -6.27 -12.74 -9.11
N SER A 17 -6.65 -12.22 -7.94
CA SER A 17 -6.09 -12.74 -6.67
C SER A 17 -6.93 -12.41 -5.45
N VAL A 18 -6.81 -13.24 -4.41
CA VAL A 18 -7.14 -12.86 -3.03
C VAL A 18 -6.08 -11.86 -2.62
N ALA A 19 -6.35 -10.57 -2.76
CA ALA A 19 -5.42 -9.55 -2.31
C ALA A 19 -5.21 -9.71 -0.79
N ARG A 20 -3.95 -9.83 -0.37
CA ARG A 20 -3.65 -9.62 1.06
C ARG A 20 -4.00 -8.17 1.38
N PRO A 21 -4.71 -7.90 2.49
CA PRO A 21 -5.17 -6.54 2.81
C PRO A 21 -3.99 -5.58 3.03
N CYS A 22 -2.81 -6.09 3.38
CA CYS A 22 -1.59 -5.29 3.41
C CYS A 22 -0.36 -6.11 2.98
N THR A 23 0.69 -5.41 2.55
CA THR A 23 2.03 -5.97 2.39
C THR A 23 2.70 -6.20 3.75
N ASP A 24 3.84 -6.90 3.75
CA ASP A 24 4.71 -6.98 4.92
C ASP A 24 5.28 -5.59 5.26
N TRP A 25 5.64 -5.40 6.53
CA TRP A 25 6.38 -4.23 6.99
C TRP A 25 7.81 -4.27 6.47
N ILE A 26 8.25 -3.20 5.83
CA ILE A 26 9.63 -3.02 5.35
C ILE A 26 10.21 -1.71 5.90
N ASP A 27 11.53 -1.58 5.86
CA ASP A 27 12.20 -0.36 6.31
C ASP A 27 11.82 0.85 5.43
N ASP A 28 11.62 2.00 6.07
CA ASP A 28 11.28 3.26 5.41
C ASP A 28 12.52 3.88 4.74
N SER A 29 12.88 3.34 3.57
CA SER A 29 13.87 3.94 2.68
C SER A 29 13.21 4.88 1.67
N ALA A 30 13.96 5.87 1.16
CA ALA A 30 13.46 6.79 0.15
C ALA A 30 12.93 6.07 -1.11
N ASP A 31 13.63 5.00 -1.53
CA ASP A 31 13.24 4.19 -2.68
C ASP A 31 11.94 3.42 -2.41
N ALA A 32 11.82 2.79 -1.23
CA ALA A 32 10.63 2.04 -0.85
C ALA A 32 9.40 2.96 -0.77
N ARG A 33 9.56 4.13 -0.15
CA ARG A 33 8.49 5.13 -0.03
C ARG A 33 8.03 5.64 -1.40
N THR A 34 8.98 6.00 -2.27
CA THR A 34 8.66 6.47 -3.63
C THR A 34 7.93 5.39 -4.42
N ALA A 35 8.38 4.13 -4.34
CA ALA A 35 7.71 3.02 -5.00
C ALA A 35 6.28 2.82 -4.47
N PHE A 36 6.09 2.91 -3.16
CA PHE A 36 4.77 2.74 -2.54
C PHE A 36 3.80 3.87 -2.87
N GLU A 37 4.26 5.13 -2.93
CA GLU A 37 3.45 6.26 -3.36
C GLU A 37 2.95 6.10 -4.81
N VAL A 38 3.80 5.59 -5.71
CA VAL A 38 3.39 5.29 -7.09
C VAL A 38 2.31 4.21 -7.14
N LEU A 39 2.46 3.13 -6.36
CA LEU A 39 1.48 2.05 -6.29
C LEU A 39 0.14 2.52 -5.68
N ILE A 40 0.19 3.30 -4.60
CA ILE A 40 -0.99 3.88 -3.96
C ILE A 40 -1.73 4.78 -4.94
N LYS A 41 -1.01 5.65 -5.66
CA LYS A 41 -1.60 6.52 -6.67
C LYS A 41 -2.28 5.72 -7.77
N ALA A 42 -1.59 4.74 -8.35
CA ALA A 42 -2.14 3.91 -9.42
C ALA A 42 -3.36 3.09 -8.96
N GLY A 43 -3.30 2.55 -7.73
CA GLY A 43 -4.41 1.81 -7.12
C GLY A 43 -5.63 2.70 -6.91
N ASN A 44 -5.45 3.87 -6.32
CA ASN A 44 -6.54 4.82 -6.10
C ASN A 44 -7.16 5.34 -7.41
N GLU A 45 -6.36 5.58 -8.45
CA GLU A 45 -6.86 5.95 -9.79
C GLU A 45 -7.71 4.83 -10.43
N ARG A 46 -7.34 3.57 -10.20
CA ARG A 46 -8.00 2.40 -10.82
C ARG A 46 -9.26 1.95 -10.09
N TYR A 47 -9.26 2.00 -8.75
CA TYR A 47 -10.28 1.38 -7.89
C TYR A 47 -11.12 2.39 -7.12
N GLY A 48 -10.72 3.67 -7.11
CA GLY A 48 -11.40 4.74 -6.37
C GLY A 48 -10.50 5.33 -5.29
N GLU A 49 -10.77 6.60 -4.95
CA GLU A 49 -10.02 7.31 -3.93
C GLU A 49 -10.06 6.57 -2.58
N ASN A 50 -8.96 6.63 -1.83
CA ASN A 50 -8.80 6.05 -0.49
C ASN A 50 -8.88 4.51 -0.42
N THR A 51 -8.85 3.81 -1.57
CA THR A 51 -8.80 2.34 -1.60
C THR A 51 -7.41 1.80 -1.25
N HIS A 52 -6.36 2.61 -1.37
CA HIS A 52 -4.97 2.27 -1.06
C HIS A 52 -4.37 3.36 -0.17
N TRP A 53 -3.65 2.95 0.88
CA TRP A 53 -2.95 3.87 1.77
C TRP A 53 -1.62 3.31 2.27
N LEU A 54 -0.78 4.22 2.76
CA LEU A 54 0.49 3.90 3.42
C LEU A 54 0.25 3.85 4.93
N GLU A 55 0.68 2.78 5.58
CA GLU A 55 0.80 2.74 7.03
C GLU A 55 2.25 2.85 7.46
N GLU A 56 2.46 3.45 8.63
CA GLU A 56 3.78 3.74 9.17
C GLU A 56 3.84 3.33 10.64
N ARG A 57 5.00 2.84 11.09
CA ARG A 57 5.25 2.57 12.52
C ARG A 57 6.68 2.90 12.92
N ASP A 58 6.84 3.31 14.16
CA ASP A 58 8.14 3.38 14.83
C ASP A 58 8.52 2.00 15.41
N MET A 59 9.78 1.61 15.24
CA MET A 59 10.44 0.53 16.00
C MET A 59 11.18 1.08 17.20
#